data_AF-A0A818PR11-F1
#
_entry.id   AF-A0A818PR11-F1
#
_cell.length_a   1.000
_cell.length_b   1.000
_cell.length_c   1.000
_cell.angle_alpha   90.00
_cell.angle_beta   90.00
_cell.angle_gamma   90.00
#
_symmetry.space_group_name_H-M   'P 1'
#
loop_
_entity.id
_entity.type
_entity.pdbx_description
1 polymer ?
#
loop_
_entity_poly.entity_id
_entity_poly.type
_entity_poly.pdbx_seq_one_letter_code
_entity_poly.pdbx_strand_id
1 'polypeptide(L)'
;FVYSINNEECEKGFISIEYNSILDKYFRNGIEENKKDGWIDKVYSSSNIQRKIEKDWKMVYLSRKKLNNNGIISWFIQFKSEQEQFYQFHRINIQCPSTTFDQYAQVICQLQIGDQQFIDLPQNSN
;
A
#
# COMPACT_ATOMS: atom_id res chain seq x y z
N PHE A 1 -7.03 -0.34 -8.72
CA PHE A 1 -6.99 1.13 -8.63
C PHE A 1 -5.60 1.65 -8.96
N VAL A 2 -5.50 2.77 -9.67
CA VAL A 2 -4.23 3.44 -10.00
C VAL A 2 -4.25 4.85 -9.40
N TYR A 3 -3.24 5.19 -8.61
CA TYR A 3 -3.05 6.55 -8.11
C TYR A 3 -2.37 7.40 -9.18
N SER A 4 -3.12 8.35 -9.75
CA SER A 4 -2.56 9.34 -10.67
C SER A 4 -2.22 10.64 -9.92
N ILE A 5 -0.95 11.02 -9.89
CA ILE A 5 -0.46 12.26 -9.30
C ILE A 5 -0.87 13.43 -10.21
N ASN A 6 -1.56 14.41 -9.64
CA ASN A 6 -2.10 15.54 -10.38
C ASN A 6 -1.09 16.72 -10.44
N ASN A 7 -1.40 17.74 -11.24
CA ASN A 7 -0.53 18.91 -11.41
C ASN A 7 -0.28 19.67 -10.10
N GLU A 8 -1.30 19.81 -9.25
CA GLU A 8 -1.17 20.50 -7.95
C GLU A 8 -0.19 19.79 -7.02
N GLU A 9 -0.21 18.45 -6.99
CA GLU A 9 0.74 17.64 -6.21
C GLU A 9 2.16 17.69 -6.78
N CYS A 10 2.29 17.74 -8.11
CA CYS A 10 3.56 17.92 -8.78
C CYS A 10 4.17 19.29 -8.45
N GLU A 11 3.37 20.36 -8.52
CA GLU A 11 3.79 21.72 -8.15
C GLU A 11 4.14 21.85 -6.66
N LYS A 12 3.40 21.16 -5.78
CA LYS A 12 3.73 21.07 -4.35
C LYS A 12 5.01 20.27 -4.08
N GLY A 13 5.42 19.40 -5.01
CA GLY A 13 6.63 18.61 -4.91
C GLY A 13 6.56 17.42 -3.94
N PHE A 14 5.37 17.06 -3.45
CA PHE A 14 5.19 15.89 -2.58
C PHE A 14 3.79 15.29 -2.69
N ILE A 15 3.72 13.99 -2.38
CA ILE A 15 2.47 13.25 -2.18
C ILE A 15 2.66 12.26 -1.02
N SER A 16 1.66 12.12 -0.16
CA SER A 16 1.54 11.06 0.84
C SER A 16 0.28 10.23 0.56
N ILE A 17 0.41 8.91 0.59
CA ILE A 17 -0.70 7.96 0.50
C ILE A 17 -0.58 7.00 1.67
N GLU A 18 -1.63 6.92 2.48
CA GLU A 18 -1.64 6.17 3.73
C GLU A 18 -2.89 5.30 3.82
N TYR A 19 -2.77 4.12 4.39
CA TYR A 19 -3.90 3.26 4.74
C TYR A 19 -3.93 3.04 6.24
N ASN A 20 -5.10 3.27 6.85
CA ASN A 20 -5.34 3.00 8.26
C ASN A 20 -6.21 1.76 8.41
N SER A 21 -5.64 0.67 8.94
CA SER A 21 -6.36 -0.61 9.13
C SER A 21 -7.46 -0.54 10.18
N ILE A 22 -7.33 0.34 11.18
CA ILE A 22 -8.33 0.52 12.24
C ILE A 22 -9.59 1.17 11.67
N LEU A 23 -9.42 2.29 10.98
CA LEU A 23 -10.52 3.02 10.35
C LEU A 23 -11.02 2.34 9.07
N ASP A 24 -10.20 1.46 8.49
CA ASP A 24 -10.38 0.86 7.17
C ASP A 24 -10.52 1.91 6.07
N LYS A 25 -9.60 2.88 6.06
CA LYS A 25 -9.67 4.06 5.17
C LYS A 25 -8.31 4.45 4.64
N TYR A 26 -8.33 5.04 3.45
CA TYR A 26 -7.16 5.65 2.86
C TYR A 26 -7.13 7.15 3.14
N PHE A 27 -5.93 7.70 3.16
CA PHE A 27 -5.68 9.13 3.25
C PHE A 27 -4.69 9.52 2.16
N ARG A 28 -4.96 10.63 1.48
CA ARG A 28 -4.07 11.24 0.50
C ARG A 28 -3.74 12.65 0.96
N ASN A 29 -2.46 12.92 1.20
CA ASN A 29 -1.98 14.16 1.80
C ASN A 29 -2.73 14.52 3.10
N GLY A 30 -3.01 13.50 3.93
CA GLY A 30 -3.75 13.65 5.19
C GLY A 30 -5.27 13.81 5.04
N ILE A 31 -5.81 13.84 3.82
CA ILE A 31 -7.25 13.95 3.55
C ILE A 31 -7.81 12.56 3.31
N GLU A 32 -8.86 12.19 4.04
CA GLU A 32 -9.55 10.91 3.86
C GLU A 32 -10.03 10.72 2.41
N GLU A 33 -9.58 9.66 1.76
CA GLU A 33 -10.06 9.22 0.47
C GLU A 33 -11.05 8.06 0.64
N ASN A 34 -12.24 8.25 0.08
CA ASN A 34 -13.33 7.29 -0.05
C ASN A 34 -14.03 6.85 1.25
N LYS A 35 -15.36 6.67 1.13
CA LYS A 35 -16.29 6.32 2.21
C LYS A 35 -16.95 4.95 2.07
N LYS A 36 -16.71 4.19 0.99
CA LYS A 36 -17.61 3.08 0.58
C LYS A 36 -17.06 1.67 0.80
N ASP A 37 -15.85 1.34 0.33
CA ASP A 37 -15.45 -0.08 0.20
C ASP A 37 -14.17 -0.49 0.96
N GLY A 38 -13.69 0.33 1.89
CA GLY A 38 -12.59 -0.03 2.80
C GLY A 38 -11.25 -0.26 2.11
N TRP A 39 -10.42 -1.17 2.63
CA TRP A 39 -9.06 -1.42 2.14
C TRP A 39 -8.97 -1.81 0.65
N ILE A 40 -9.97 -2.48 0.09
CA ILE A 40 -9.88 -3.02 -1.27
C ILE A 40 -10.02 -1.93 -2.33
N ASP A 41 -10.66 -0.81 -2.00
CA ASP A 41 -11.07 0.25 -2.93
C ASP A 41 -9.89 0.92 -3.65
N LYS A 42 -8.76 1.09 -2.96
CA LYS A 42 -7.55 1.73 -3.51
C LYS A 42 -6.42 0.78 -3.87
N VAL A 43 -6.66 -0.51 -3.79
CA VAL A 43 -5.66 -1.53 -4.16
C VAL A 43 -5.56 -1.62 -5.68
N TYR A 44 -4.34 -1.73 -6.22
CA TYR A 44 -4.14 -2.00 -7.64
C TYR A 44 -4.54 -3.42 -8.00
N SER A 45 -3.96 -4.40 -7.31
CA SER A 45 -4.31 -5.80 -7.42
C SER A 45 -4.21 -6.48 -6.06
N SER A 46 -5.06 -7.45 -5.81
CA SER A 46 -4.88 -8.34 -4.66
C SER A 46 -5.33 -9.77 -4.98
N SER A 47 -4.71 -10.72 -4.30
CA SER A 47 -5.06 -12.13 -4.33
C SER A 47 -4.90 -12.70 -2.93
N ASN A 48 -5.91 -13.45 -2.47
CA ASN A 48 -5.89 -14.14 -1.17
C ASN A 48 -5.63 -13.22 0.04
N ILE A 49 -6.08 -11.96 0.03
CA ILE A 49 -5.95 -11.01 1.16
C ILE A 49 -7.30 -10.64 1.75
N GLN A 50 -7.38 -10.56 3.08
CA GLN A 50 -8.54 -10.08 3.83
C GLN A 50 -8.14 -9.15 4.96
N ARG A 51 -9.06 -8.28 5.37
CA ARG A 51 -9.00 -7.58 6.65
C ARG A 51 -9.63 -8.45 7.73
N LYS A 52 -8.87 -8.76 8.77
CA LYS A 52 -9.32 -9.55 9.92
C LYS A 52 -9.50 -8.62 11.13
N ILE A 53 -10.62 -8.80 11.84
CA ILE A 53 -10.91 -8.12 13.11
C ILE A 53 -10.99 -9.20 14.19
N GLU A 54 -10.13 -9.12 15.18
CA GLU A 54 -10.14 -10.02 16.34
C GLU A 54 -10.58 -9.24 17.57
N LYS A 55 -11.88 -9.33 17.88
CA LYS A 55 -12.50 -8.54 18.95
C LYS A 55 -11.92 -8.87 20.33
N ASP A 56 -11.67 -10.15 20.59
CA ASP A 56 -11.14 -10.62 21.86
C ASP A 56 -9.71 -10.09 22.11
N TRP A 57 -8.93 -9.93 21.05
CA TRP A 57 -7.56 -9.41 21.09
C TRP A 57 -7.47 -7.89 20.84
N LYS A 58 -8.59 -7.24 20.48
CA LYS A 58 -8.65 -5.84 20.04
C LYS A 58 -7.68 -5.53 18.88
N MET A 59 -7.51 -6.49 17.98
CA MET A 59 -6.56 -6.39 16.86
C MET A 59 -7.27 -6.27 15.52
N VAL A 60 -6.64 -5.55 14.60
CA VAL A 60 -7.10 -5.41 13.22
C VAL A 60 -5.93 -5.30 12.25
N TYR A 61 -5.94 -6.15 11.23
CA TYR A 61 -4.81 -6.28 10.31
C TYR A 61 -5.24 -6.90 8.98
N LEU A 62 -4.41 -6.71 7.95
CA LEU A 62 -4.52 -7.44 6.70
C LEU A 62 -3.79 -8.79 6.84
N SER A 63 -4.40 -9.85 6.36
CA SER A 63 -3.85 -11.21 6.42
C SER A 63 -4.25 -12.03 5.20
N ARG A 64 -3.66 -13.21 5.04
CA ARG A 64 -4.07 -14.14 4.00
C ARG A 64 -5.45 -14.72 4.30
N LYS A 65 -6.30 -14.89 3.27
CA LYS A 65 -7.62 -15.57 3.42
C LYS A 65 -7.43 -17.05 3.73
N LYS A 66 -6.54 -17.71 2.98
CA LYS A 66 -6.19 -19.13 3.11
C LYS A 66 -4.74 -19.23 3.57
N LEU A 67 -4.51 -19.92 4.69
CA LEU A 67 -3.20 -19.98 5.36
C LEU A 67 -2.09 -20.59 4.48
N ASN A 68 -2.43 -21.61 3.68
CA ASN A 68 -1.48 -22.39 2.88
C ASN A 68 -1.23 -21.83 1.47
N ASN A 69 -1.86 -20.70 1.12
CA ASN A 69 -1.65 -20.05 -0.16
C ASN A 69 -0.93 -18.72 0.07
N ASN A 70 -0.08 -18.31 -0.87
CA ASN A 70 0.49 -16.97 -0.85
C ASN A 70 -0.61 -15.92 -0.97
N GLY A 71 -0.41 -14.78 -0.32
CA GLY A 71 -1.26 -13.60 -0.44
C GLY A 71 -0.45 -12.47 -1.05
N ILE A 72 -1.06 -11.72 -1.97
CA ILE A 72 -0.42 -10.60 -2.65
C ILE A 72 -1.37 -9.41 -2.59
N ILE A 73 -0.83 -8.24 -2.30
CA ILE A 73 -1.52 -6.96 -2.39
C ILE A 73 -0.52 -5.96 -2.98
N SER A 74 -0.99 -5.12 -3.90
CA SER A 74 -0.15 -4.09 -4.51
C SER A 74 -0.91 -2.79 -4.68
N TRP A 75 -0.14 -1.71 -4.66
CA TRP A 75 -0.59 -0.37 -5.02
C TRP A 75 0.24 0.11 -6.20
N PHE A 76 -0.37 0.87 -7.09
CA PHE A 76 0.28 1.39 -8.29
C PHE A 76 0.10 2.90 -8.33
N ILE A 77 1.21 3.62 -8.46
CA ILE A 77 1.28 5.07 -8.41
C ILE A 77 2.02 5.53 -9.66
N GLN A 78 1.43 6.47 -10.38
CA GLN A 78 1.99 7.08 -11.58
C GLN A 78 1.68 8.57 -11.62
N PHE A 79 2.43 9.31 -12.42
CA PHE A 79 2.01 10.65 -12.80
C PHE A 79 0.78 10.56 -13.73
N LYS A 80 -0.01 11.63 -13.82
CA LYS A 80 -0.91 11.79 -14.96
C LYS A 80 -0.08 11.95 -16.23
N SER A 81 -0.59 11.45 -17.36
CA SER A 81 0.15 11.42 -18.62
C SER A 81 0.69 12.78 -19.08
N GLU A 82 0.00 13.89 -18.78
CA GLU A 82 0.52 15.23 -19.11
C GLU A 82 1.77 15.63 -18.30
N GLN A 83 1.93 15.04 -17.10
CA GLN A 83 2.98 15.35 -16.13
C GLN A 83 4.19 14.41 -16.22
N GLU A 84 4.01 13.21 -16.78
CA GLU A 84 5.05 12.17 -16.89
C GLU A 84 6.33 12.64 -17.60
N GLN A 85 6.20 13.58 -18.54
CA GLN A 85 7.34 14.12 -19.29
C GLN A 85 8.16 15.17 -18.51
N PHE A 86 7.61 15.73 -17.43
CA PHE A 86 8.20 16.84 -16.69
C PHE A 86 8.64 16.46 -15.28
N TYR A 87 8.00 15.45 -14.69
CA TYR A 87 8.20 15.08 -13.30
C TYR A 87 8.74 13.66 -13.16
N GLN A 88 9.60 13.49 -12.17
CA GLN A 88 10.13 12.19 -11.75
C GLN A 88 10.17 12.12 -10.23
N PHE A 89 10.10 10.91 -9.68
CA PHE A 89 10.29 10.71 -8.25
C PHE A 89 11.75 10.90 -7.89
N HIS A 90 12.04 11.93 -7.08
CA HIS A 90 13.37 12.11 -6.52
C HIS A 90 13.62 11.21 -5.29
N ARG A 91 12.59 11.02 -4.47
CA ARG A 91 12.65 10.23 -3.24
C ARG A 91 11.33 9.50 -3.00
N ILE A 92 11.42 8.22 -2.66
CA ILE A 92 10.28 7.37 -2.30
C ILE A 92 10.54 6.85 -0.89
N ASN A 93 9.61 7.10 0.03
CA ASN A 93 9.63 6.52 1.38
C ASN A 93 8.43 5.59 1.51
N ILE A 94 8.67 4.32 1.85
CA ILE A 94 7.62 3.32 2.01
C ILE A 94 7.71 2.74 3.41
N GLN A 95 6.57 2.67 4.08
CA GLN A 95 6.41 2.00 5.37
C GLN A 95 5.27 0.99 5.25
N CYS A 96 5.61 -0.28 5.44
CA CYS A 96 4.69 -1.40 5.38
C CYS A 96 4.90 -2.26 6.63
N PRO A 97 4.45 -1.79 7.82
CA PRO A 97 4.64 -2.54 9.06
C PRO A 97 3.93 -3.90 8.97
N SER A 98 4.63 -4.96 9.36
CA SER A 98 4.13 -6.32 9.28
C SER A 98 4.58 -7.14 10.49
N THR A 99 3.90 -8.25 10.74
CA THR A 99 4.25 -9.18 11.83
C THR A 99 3.95 -10.60 11.38
N THR A 100 4.85 -11.52 11.71
CA THR A 100 4.75 -12.95 11.45
C THR A 100 4.80 -13.70 12.78
N PHE A 101 4.11 -14.84 12.87
CA PHE A 101 3.99 -15.62 14.11
C PHE A 101 4.46 -17.07 13.98
N ASP A 102 4.85 -17.47 12.78
CA ASP A 102 5.41 -18.78 12.47
C ASP A 102 6.82 -18.58 11.92
N GLN A 103 7.76 -19.47 12.27
CA GLN A 103 9.17 -19.35 11.89
C GLN A 103 9.40 -19.43 10.38
N TYR A 104 8.44 -19.97 9.62
CA TYR A 104 8.47 -20.04 8.16
C TYR A 104 7.59 -18.97 7.50
N ALA A 105 6.85 -18.18 8.28
CA ALA A 105 6.04 -17.12 7.74
C ALA A 105 6.90 -15.91 7.35
N GLN A 106 6.67 -15.43 6.14
CA GLN A 106 7.35 -14.25 5.61
C GLN A 106 6.35 -13.24 5.08
N VAL A 107 6.67 -11.97 5.27
CA VAL A 107 6.08 -10.85 4.54
C VAL A 107 7.22 -10.15 3.83
N ILE A 108 7.11 -10.03 2.50
CA ILE A 108 8.08 -9.33 1.66
C ILE A 108 7.37 -8.10 1.11
N CYS A 109 7.98 -6.94 1.28
CA CYS A 109 7.51 -5.69 0.72
C CYS A 109 8.52 -5.28 -0.35
N GLN A 110 8.04 -5.07 -1.58
CA GLN A 110 8.90 -4.81 -2.72
C GLN A 110 8.43 -3.54 -3.44
N LEU A 111 9.38 -2.80 -4.00
CA LEU A 111 9.13 -1.66 -4.88
C LEU A 111 9.57 -1.99 -6.30
N GLN A 112 8.73 -1.67 -7.28
CA GLN A 112 9.08 -1.70 -8.69
C GLN A 112 8.90 -0.29 -9.28
N ILE A 113 9.87 0.15 -10.09
CA ILE A 113 9.83 1.42 -10.80
C ILE A 113 9.90 1.14 -12.30
N GLY A 114 8.83 1.47 -13.03
CA GLY A 114 8.70 1.10 -14.45
C GLY A 114 8.87 -0.40 -14.66
N ASP A 115 9.63 -0.78 -15.68
CA ASP A 115 9.90 -2.19 -16.02
C ASP A 115 11.16 -2.76 -15.33
N GLN A 116 11.66 -2.09 -14.29
CA GLN A 116 12.82 -2.55 -13.54
C GLN A 116 12.49 -3.78 -12.68
N GLN A 117 13.52 -4.43 -12.15
CA GLN A 117 13.35 -5.52 -11.19
C GLN A 117 12.80 -5.00 -9.86
N PHE A 118 12.14 -5.88 -9.11
CA PHE A 118 11.67 -5.59 -7.77
C PHE A 118 12.85 -5.36 -6.81
N ILE A 119 12.74 -4.33 -5.99
CA ILE A 119 13.67 -4.00 -4.92
C ILE A 119 13.01 -4.39 -3.60
N ASP A 120 13.64 -5.31 -2.86
CA ASP A 120 13.19 -5.69 -1.51
C ASP A 120 13.39 -4.52 -0.56
N LEU A 121 12.31 -4.14 0.13
CA LEU A 121 12.33 -3.10 1.14
C LEU A 121 12.61 -3.72 2.52
N PRO A 122 13.47 -3.10 3.34
CA PRO A 122 13.72 -3.57 4.69
C PRO A 122 12.40 -3.59 5.47
N GLN A 123 12.10 -4.74 6.08
CA GLN A 123 11.00 -4.86 7.02
C GLN A 123 11.54 -4.51 8.42
N ASN A 124 10.97 -3.48 9.05
CA ASN A 124 11.22 -3.23 10.45
C ASN A 124 10.48 -4.31 11.25
N SER A 125 11.20 -5.36 11.65
CA SER A 125 10.76 -6.27 12.70
C SER A 125 10.76 -5.48 14.01
N ASN A 126 9.57 -5.26 14.58
CA ASN A 126 9.43 -4.81 15.97
C ASN A 126 9.93 -5.89 16.93
#